data_AF-A0A2D1VF56-F1
#
_entry.id   AF-A0A2D1VF56-F1
#
_cell.length_a   1.000
_cell.length_b   1.000
_cell.length_c   1.000
_cell.angle_alpha   90.00
_cell.angle_beta   90.00
_cell.angle_gamma   90.00
#
_symmetry.space_group_name_H-M   'P 1'
#
loop_
_entity.id
_entity.type
_entity.pdbx_description
1 polymer ?
#
loop_
_entity_poly.entity_id
_entity_poly.type
_entity_poly.pdbx_seq_one_letter_code
_entity_poly.pdbx_strand_id
1 'polypeptide(L)'
;KLERVWMNLEHELRESFDDSTVIFLGDYCDRGPDTAKVIDFLVSLHERYPAQKHVFLCGNHDFAFAAFLRLLPPPPDGFSLSDTWKEYQKNEEREGWWSGEGYEEMHIQGRRWAGNIRDRYNVKKGMDY
;
A
#
# COMPACT_ATOMS: atom_id res chain seq x y z
N LYS A 1 -15.38 -6.80 2.53
CA LYS A 1 -15.83 -5.40 2.24
C LYS A 1 -15.68 -5.07 0.76
N LEU A 2 -14.50 -5.26 0.18
CA LEU A 2 -14.23 -5.05 -1.25
C LEU A 2 -15.22 -5.78 -2.17
N GLU A 3 -15.35 -7.09 -2.03
CA GLU A 3 -16.28 -7.90 -2.86
C GLU A 3 -17.72 -7.39 -2.79
N ARG A 4 -18.18 -6.93 -1.63
CA ARG A 4 -19.53 -6.36 -1.47
C ARG A 4 -19.67 -5.04 -2.22
N VAL A 5 -18.65 -4.17 -2.18
CA VAL A 5 -18.66 -2.93 -2.97
C VAL A 5 -18.67 -3.26 -4.47
N TRP A 6 -17.90 -4.24 -4.89
CA TRP A 6 -17.88 -4.71 -6.27
C TRP A 6 -19.25 -5.22 -6.74
N MET A 7 -19.87 -6.13 -5.96
CA MET A 7 -21.22 -6.64 -6.23
C MET A 7 -22.26 -5.51 -6.32
N ASN A 8 -22.14 -4.49 -5.46
CA ASN A 8 -23.02 -3.33 -5.51
C ASN A 8 -22.80 -2.51 -6.79
N LEU A 9 -21.54 -2.30 -7.22
CA LEU A 9 -21.25 -1.59 -8.46
C LEU A 9 -21.84 -2.33 -9.68
N GLU A 10 -21.66 -3.65 -9.73
CA GLU A 10 -22.24 -4.51 -10.77
C GLU A 10 -23.77 -4.41 -10.81
N HIS A 11 -24.41 -4.47 -9.63
CA HIS A 11 -25.86 -4.32 -9.50
C HIS A 11 -26.39 -2.94 -9.93
N GLU A 12 -25.72 -1.86 -9.50
CA GLU A 12 -26.18 -0.50 -9.74
C GLU A 12 -25.91 -0.03 -11.18
N LEU A 13 -24.77 -0.40 -11.77
CA LEU A 13 -24.36 0.05 -13.11
C LEU A 13 -24.92 -0.82 -14.24
N ARG A 14 -25.32 -2.08 -13.96
CA ARG A 14 -25.95 -3.00 -14.91
C ARG A 14 -25.17 -3.10 -16.22
N GLU A 15 -25.80 -2.83 -17.36
CA GLU A 15 -25.17 -2.89 -18.69
C GLU A 15 -23.96 -1.95 -18.83
N SER A 16 -23.93 -0.83 -18.07
CA SER A 16 -22.79 0.10 -18.09
C SER A 16 -21.60 -0.42 -17.29
N PHE A 17 -21.78 -1.51 -16.52
CA PHE A 17 -20.69 -2.09 -15.75
C PHE A 17 -19.63 -2.69 -16.66
N ASP A 18 -20.02 -3.43 -17.70
CA ASP A 18 -19.11 -4.26 -18.49
C ASP A 18 -18.09 -3.47 -19.32
N ASP A 19 -18.39 -2.22 -19.67
CA ASP A 19 -17.51 -1.32 -20.43
C ASP A 19 -16.97 -0.14 -19.61
N SER A 20 -17.23 -0.14 -18.29
CA SER A 20 -16.78 0.91 -17.39
C SER A 20 -15.25 0.94 -17.24
N THR A 21 -14.73 2.16 -17.03
CA THR A 21 -13.39 2.33 -16.46
C THR A 21 -13.49 2.38 -14.94
N VAL A 22 -12.86 1.43 -14.26
CA VAL A 22 -12.85 1.35 -12.79
C VAL A 22 -11.50 1.80 -12.26
N ILE A 23 -11.50 2.88 -11.47
CA ILE A 23 -10.29 3.44 -10.87
C ILE A 23 -10.29 3.11 -9.38
N PHE A 24 -9.34 2.28 -8.98
CA PHE A 24 -9.07 1.95 -7.59
C PHE A 24 -8.11 2.99 -6.98
N LEU A 25 -8.49 3.56 -5.83
CA LEU A 25 -7.81 4.73 -5.26
C LEU A 25 -6.62 4.42 -4.34
N GLY A 26 -6.15 3.18 -4.30
CA GLY A 26 -5.02 2.74 -3.48
C GLY A 26 -5.41 2.25 -2.09
N ASP A 27 -4.37 2.03 -1.27
CA ASP A 27 -4.39 1.44 0.07
C ASP A 27 -5.06 0.05 0.10
N TYR A 28 -4.50 -0.84 -0.72
CA TYR A 28 -4.96 -2.23 -0.85
C TYR A 28 -4.45 -3.12 0.29
N CYS A 29 -3.31 -2.76 0.88
CA CYS A 29 -2.73 -3.44 2.04
C CYS A 29 -3.04 -2.76 3.37
N ASP A 30 -2.71 -3.46 4.46
CA ASP A 30 -2.82 -3.06 5.87
C ASP A 30 -4.24 -3.01 6.46
N ARG A 31 -4.30 -3.05 7.80
CA ARG A 31 -5.48 -3.01 8.69
C ARG A 31 -6.50 -4.14 8.54
N GLY A 32 -6.74 -4.61 7.32
CA GLY A 32 -7.51 -5.80 7.03
C GLY A 32 -6.67 -7.07 7.18
N PRO A 33 -7.28 -8.21 7.54
CA PRO A 33 -6.54 -9.47 7.76
C PRO A 33 -6.07 -10.15 6.46
N ASP A 34 -6.64 -9.78 5.30
CA ASP A 34 -6.52 -10.56 4.06
C ASP A 34 -5.93 -9.77 2.88
N THR A 35 -4.80 -9.07 3.08
CA THR A 35 -4.13 -8.30 1.99
C THR A 35 -3.87 -9.16 0.75
N ALA A 36 -3.43 -10.40 0.92
CA ALA A 36 -3.17 -11.32 -0.20
C ALA A 36 -4.44 -11.56 -1.07
N LYS A 37 -5.58 -11.85 -0.42
CA LYS A 37 -6.85 -12.07 -1.15
C LYS A 37 -7.33 -10.81 -1.86
N VAL A 38 -7.07 -9.62 -1.29
CA VAL A 38 -7.38 -8.35 -1.96
C VAL A 38 -6.57 -8.23 -3.25
N ILE A 39 -5.26 -8.49 -3.20
CA ILE A 39 -4.41 -8.42 -4.38
C ILE A 39 -4.83 -9.47 -5.42
N ASP A 40 -5.11 -10.71 -5.02
CA ASP A 40 -5.60 -11.76 -5.91
C ASP A 40 -6.93 -11.36 -6.60
N PHE A 41 -7.83 -10.75 -5.83
CA PHE A 41 -9.08 -10.22 -6.39
C PHE A 41 -8.81 -9.15 -7.45
N LEU A 42 -7.91 -8.19 -7.20
CA LEU A 42 -7.60 -7.11 -8.13
C LEU A 42 -6.92 -7.64 -9.40
N VAL A 43 -5.98 -8.57 -9.28
CA VAL A 43 -5.27 -9.19 -10.42
C VAL A 43 -6.24 -9.96 -11.32
N SER A 44 -7.20 -10.68 -10.73
CA SER A 44 -8.18 -11.46 -11.51
C SER A 44 -9.22 -10.62 -12.27
N LEU A 45 -9.29 -9.30 -12.06
CA LEU A 45 -10.31 -8.46 -12.70
C LEU A 45 -10.18 -8.40 -14.22
N HIS A 46 -8.96 -8.40 -14.74
CA HIS A 46 -8.72 -8.35 -16.19
C HIS A 46 -9.28 -9.61 -16.90
N GLU A 47 -9.12 -10.78 -16.29
CA GLU A 47 -9.64 -12.04 -16.83
C GLU A 47 -11.15 -12.15 -16.67
N ARG A 48 -11.69 -11.68 -15.53
CA ARG A 48 -13.13 -11.72 -15.23
C ARG A 48 -13.94 -10.72 -16.05
N TYR A 49 -13.36 -9.56 -16.36
CA TYR A 49 -14.03 -8.44 -17.03
C TYR A 49 -13.12 -7.85 -18.12
N PRO A 50 -12.87 -8.58 -19.22
CA PRO A 50 -11.88 -8.19 -20.24
C PRO A 50 -12.26 -6.93 -21.03
N ALA A 51 -13.54 -6.54 -21.04
CA ALA A 51 -14.01 -5.31 -21.67
C ALA A 51 -13.84 -4.06 -20.77
N GLN A 52 -13.67 -4.25 -19.46
CA GLN A 52 -13.43 -3.15 -18.54
C GLN A 52 -11.97 -2.68 -18.60
N LYS A 53 -11.77 -1.39 -18.29
CA LYS A 53 -10.46 -0.84 -18.01
C LYS A 53 -10.26 -0.67 -16.51
N HIS A 54 -9.31 -1.38 -15.92
CA HIS A 54 -8.96 -1.23 -14.50
C HIS A 54 -7.71 -0.35 -14.34
N VAL A 55 -7.78 0.65 -13.48
CA VAL A 55 -6.65 1.51 -13.10
C VAL A 55 -6.42 1.39 -11.60
N PHE A 56 -5.18 1.14 -11.20
CA PHE A 56 -4.80 0.95 -9.80
C PHE A 56 -3.84 2.06 -9.38
N LEU A 57 -4.30 2.99 -8.54
CA LEU A 57 -3.45 4.01 -7.95
C LEU A 57 -2.64 3.40 -6.81
N CYS A 58 -1.37 3.78 -6.71
CA CYS A 58 -0.53 3.40 -5.58
C CYS A 58 -0.85 4.32 -4.41
N GLY A 59 -1.51 3.77 -3.38
CA GLY A 59 -1.73 4.46 -2.11
C GLY A 59 -0.44 4.59 -1.30
N ASN A 60 -0.48 5.36 -0.21
CA ASN A 60 0.71 5.52 0.63
C ASN A 60 1.07 4.21 1.34
N HIS A 61 0.08 3.37 1.65
CA HIS A 61 0.31 2.05 2.23
C HIS A 61 0.97 1.11 1.20
N ASP A 62 0.45 1.07 -0.02
CA ASP A 62 1.00 0.21 -1.08
C ASP A 62 2.42 0.61 -1.47
N PHE A 63 2.70 1.92 -1.54
CA PHE A 63 4.03 2.45 -1.79
C PHE A 63 5.03 2.00 -0.71
N ALA A 64 4.62 2.08 0.56
CA ALA A 64 5.45 1.68 1.68
C ALA A 64 5.69 0.16 1.69
N PHE A 65 4.67 -0.63 1.36
CA PHE A 65 4.80 -2.08 1.20
C PHE A 65 5.74 -2.44 0.04
N ALA A 66 5.59 -1.82 -1.14
CA ALA A 66 6.48 -2.02 -2.27
C ALA A 66 7.93 -1.61 -1.97
N ALA A 67 8.13 -0.55 -1.19
CA ALA A 67 9.43 -0.12 -0.69
C ALA A 67 10.08 -1.19 0.20
N PHE A 68 9.32 -1.79 1.11
CA PHE A 68 9.82 -2.87 1.96
C PHE A 68 10.22 -4.11 1.15
N LEU A 69 9.43 -4.45 0.12
CA LEU A 69 9.75 -5.54 -0.81
C LEU A 69 10.86 -5.19 -1.81
N ARG A 70 11.42 -3.97 -1.77
CA ARG A 70 12.46 -3.47 -2.69
C ARG A 70 12.02 -3.52 -4.16
N LEU A 71 10.74 -3.20 -4.42
CA LEU A 71 10.14 -3.16 -5.76
C LEU A 71 10.09 -1.75 -6.36
N LEU A 72 10.57 -0.73 -5.63
CA LEU A 72 10.66 0.61 -6.18
C LEU A 72 11.69 0.67 -7.32
N PRO A 73 11.48 1.53 -8.33
CA PRO A 73 12.49 1.74 -9.36
C PRO A 73 13.78 2.30 -8.73
N PRO A 74 14.93 2.11 -9.40
CA PRO A 74 16.17 2.75 -8.99
C PRO A 74 15.99 4.26 -8.83
N PRO A 75 16.57 4.86 -7.78
CA PRO A 75 16.55 6.31 -7.63
C PRO A 75 17.33 7.00 -8.77
N PRO A 76 17.09 8.30 -9.02
CA PRO A 76 17.89 9.09 -9.94
C PRO A 76 19.38 9.08 -9.56
N ASP A 77 20.26 9.30 -10.55
CA ASP A 77 21.70 9.35 -10.32
C ASP A 77 22.08 10.36 -9.21
N GLY A 78 22.95 9.92 -8.30
CA GLY A 78 23.38 10.74 -7.16
C GLY A 78 22.38 10.81 -6.00
N PHE A 79 21.27 10.06 -6.07
CA PHE A 79 20.33 9.90 -4.97
C PHE A 79 20.28 8.43 -4.54
N SER A 80 20.37 8.18 -3.24
CA SER A 80 20.14 6.86 -2.65
C SER A 80 18.80 6.84 -1.94
N LEU A 81 18.12 5.69 -1.92
CA LEU A 81 16.86 5.58 -1.17
C LEU A 81 17.03 5.87 0.33
N SER A 82 18.24 5.67 0.86
CA SER A 82 18.62 6.03 2.23
C SER A 82 18.68 7.53 2.52
N ASP A 83 18.82 8.37 1.50
CA ASP A 83 18.80 9.84 1.66
C ASP A 83 17.44 10.33 2.19
N THR A 84 16.38 9.53 1.97
CA THR A 84 15.01 9.84 2.43
C THR A 84 14.82 9.73 3.94
N TRP A 85 15.79 9.15 4.66
CA TRP A 85 15.66 8.93 6.11
C TRP A 85 15.87 10.22 6.91
N LYS A 86 16.73 11.11 6.43
CA LYS A 86 17.23 12.29 7.17
C LYS A 86 16.11 13.17 7.70
N GLU A 87 15.06 13.38 6.92
CA GLU A 87 13.91 14.21 7.31
C GLU A 87 13.17 13.64 8.54
N TYR A 88 13.15 12.31 8.67
CA TYR A 88 12.36 11.58 9.66
C TYR A 88 13.18 10.98 10.80
N GLN A 89 14.52 11.13 10.79
CA GLN A 89 15.44 10.42 11.69
C GLN A 89 15.06 10.51 13.18
N LYS A 90 14.53 11.65 13.62
CA LYS A 90 14.04 11.84 15.00
C LYS A 90 12.92 10.87 15.42
N ASN A 91 12.25 10.23 14.47
CA ASN A 91 11.16 9.28 14.72
C ASN A 91 11.66 7.83 14.78
N GLU A 92 12.90 7.55 14.41
CA GLU A 92 13.42 6.17 14.24
C GLU A 92 13.26 5.33 15.50
N GLU A 93 13.61 5.88 16.67
CA GLU A 93 13.49 5.18 17.94
C GLU A 93 12.02 4.90 18.30
N ARG A 94 11.14 5.88 18.12
CA ARG A 94 9.72 5.77 18.46
C ARG A 94 8.99 4.79 17.55
N GLU A 95 9.24 4.89 16.25
CA GLU A 95 8.60 4.06 15.22
C GLU A 95 9.27 2.69 15.07
N GLY A 96 10.46 2.50 15.64
CA GLY A 96 11.20 1.24 15.62
C GLY A 96 11.45 0.74 14.20
N TRP A 97 11.99 1.61 13.35
CA TRP A 97 12.18 1.33 11.93
C TRP A 97 12.86 -0.03 11.68
N TRP A 98 12.44 -0.71 10.61
CA TRP A 98 13.08 -1.94 10.16
C TRP A 98 14.58 -1.72 9.94
N SER A 99 15.39 -2.63 10.48
CA SER A 99 16.85 -2.64 10.39
C SER A 99 17.38 -4.05 10.08
N GLY A 100 16.54 -4.91 9.50
CA GLY A 100 16.94 -6.25 9.06
C GLY A 100 17.48 -6.22 7.63
N GLU A 101 17.60 -7.39 7.00
CA GLU A 101 18.25 -7.53 5.69
C GLU A 101 17.75 -6.50 4.65
N GLY A 102 18.71 -5.84 3.98
CA GLY A 102 18.46 -4.92 2.87
C GLY A 102 17.89 -3.56 3.28
N TYR A 103 17.88 -3.21 4.57
CA TYR A 103 17.38 -1.91 5.02
C TYR A 103 18.22 -0.74 4.50
N GLU A 104 19.52 -0.96 4.22
CA GLU A 104 20.47 0.06 3.78
C GLU A 104 20.08 0.71 2.44
N GLU A 105 19.41 -0.06 1.59
CA GLU A 105 18.96 0.36 0.26
C GLU A 105 17.46 0.67 0.24
N MET A 106 16.81 0.75 1.40
CA MET A 106 15.35 0.86 1.50
C MET A 106 14.89 2.31 1.66
N HIS A 107 13.82 2.69 0.95
CA HIS A 107 13.16 3.97 1.14
C HIS A 107 12.58 4.08 2.56
N ILE A 108 12.55 5.28 3.14
CA ILE A 108 12.10 5.50 4.52
C ILE A 108 10.72 4.89 4.82
N GLN A 109 9.78 4.98 3.88
CA GLN A 109 8.44 4.44 4.09
C GLN A 109 8.44 2.90 4.23
N GLY A 110 9.31 2.18 3.54
CA GLY A 110 9.45 0.73 3.72
C GLY A 110 9.99 0.39 5.11
N ARG A 111 10.99 1.15 5.58
CA ARG A 111 11.53 0.98 6.94
C ARG A 111 10.49 1.25 8.03
N ARG A 112 9.64 2.26 7.83
CA ARG A 112 8.54 2.62 8.74
C ARG A 112 7.42 1.58 8.71
N TRP A 113 7.10 1.05 7.54
CA TRP A 113 6.03 0.08 7.35
C TRP A 113 6.31 -1.25 8.04
N ALA A 114 7.53 -1.77 7.93
CA ALA A 114 7.96 -2.98 8.63
C ALA A 114 8.56 -2.71 10.03
N GLY A 115 8.41 -1.48 10.53
CA GLY A 115 8.88 -1.09 11.85
C GLY A 115 8.04 -1.70 12.97
N ASN A 116 8.61 -1.77 14.16
CA ASN A 116 7.91 -2.19 15.38
C ASN A 116 7.76 -1.00 16.33
N ILE A 117 6.58 -0.37 16.29
CA ILE A 117 6.30 0.85 17.04
C ILE A 117 6.45 0.60 18.55
N ARG A 118 7.29 1.42 19.20
CA ARG A 118 7.56 1.29 20.64
C ARG A 118 6.50 1.99 21.48
N ASP A 119 5.99 3.12 20.98
CA ASP A 119 4.82 3.78 21.55
C ASP A 119 3.55 3.11 21.07
N ARG A 120 2.97 2.26 21.91
CA ARG A 120 1.67 1.65 21.62
C ARG A 120 0.53 2.66 21.66
N TYR A 121 0.71 3.89 22.17
CA TYR A 121 -0.41 4.83 22.30
C TYR A 121 -0.46 5.85 21.15
N ASN A 122 -1.56 5.84 20.37
CA ASN A 122 -1.82 6.83 19.34
C ASN A 122 -2.53 8.06 19.93
N VAL A 123 -1.76 9.11 20.25
CA VAL A 123 -2.29 10.37 20.82
C VAL A 123 -3.37 11.01 19.93
N LYS A 124 -3.26 10.93 18.60
CA LYS A 124 -4.26 11.51 17.68
C LYS A 124 -5.58 10.74 17.66
N LYS A 125 -5.53 9.43 17.90
CA LYS A 125 -6.72 8.57 17.93
C LYS A 125 -7.22 8.27 19.35
N GLY A 126 -6.47 8.66 20.37
CA GLY A 126 -6.80 8.42 21.78
C GLY A 126 -6.85 6.93 22.16
N MET A 127 -6.14 6.06 21.44
CA MET A 127 -6.20 4.61 21.64
C MET A 127 -4.83 3.95 21.43
N ASP A 128 -4.64 2.76 22.00
CA ASP A 128 -3.49 1.93 21.68
C ASP A 128 -3.56 1.40 20.23
N TYR A 129 -2.39 1.18 19.62
CA TYR A 129 -2.17 0.56 18.32
C TYR A 129 -2.44 -0.94 18.37
#